data_AF-A0AAW9BQJ4-F1
#
_entry.id   AF-A0AAW9BQJ4-F1
#
_cell.length_a   1.000
_cell.length_b   1.000
_cell.length_c   1.000
_cell.angle_alpha   90.00
_cell.angle_beta   90.00
_cell.angle_gamma   90.00
#
_symmetry.space_group_name_H-M   'P 1'
#
loop_
_entity.id
_entity.type
_entity.pdbx_description
1 polymer ?
#
loop_
_entity_poly.entity_id
_entity_poly.type
_entity_poly.pdbx_seq_one_letter_code
_entity_poly.pdbx_strand_id
1 'polypeptide(L)'
;AKRLDAIVEDCVNAVGVDVNTASAALLTRVAGLSSTIAQNIVDFRDENGRFEARTTLKKVPRLGPKAFEQCAGFLRIMDGKNPLDASAVHPEAYPVVKAIAEKNSKDIKALIGDSTFLKGLHAVDYTDEHFGVPTVTDIIKELDKPGRDPRPEFKTATFAEGVNSVADLEPGMILEGVVSNVANFGA
;
A
#
# COMPACT_ATOMS: atom_id res chain seq x y z
N ALA A 1 -0.48 7.81 -24.90
CA ALA A 1 0.42 8.04 -23.76
C ALA A 1 -0.36 8.35 -22.48
N LYS A 2 -1.05 9.50 -22.37
CA LYS A 2 -1.72 9.96 -21.12
C LYS A 2 -2.60 8.95 -20.37
N ARG A 3 -3.34 8.08 -21.07
CA ARG A 3 -4.22 7.09 -20.43
C ARG A 3 -3.47 5.94 -19.76
N LEU A 4 -2.32 5.54 -20.33
CA LEU A 4 -1.49 4.49 -19.73
C LEU A 4 -0.78 5.02 -18.49
N ASP A 5 -0.28 6.26 -18.54
CA ASP A 5 0.33 6.90 -17.37
C ASP A 5 -0.65 7.00 -16.20
N ALA A 6 -1.92 7.36 -16.46
CA ALA A 6 -2.97 7.39 -15.43
C ALA A 6 -3.22 6.00 -14.82
N ILE A 7 -3.30 4.94 -15.63
CA ILE A 7 -3.49 3.57 -15.12
C ILE A 7 -2.29 3.15 -14.25
N VAL A 8 -1.07 3.48 -14.65
CA VAL A 8 0.13 3.18 -13.85
C VAL A 8 0.09 3.89 -12.51
N GLU A 9 -0.30 5.17 -12.50
CA GLU A 9 -0.45 5.97 -11.28
C GLU A 9 -1.54 5.36 -10.37
N ASP A 10 -2.71 5.02 -10.91
CA ASP A 10 -3.80 4.40 -10.15
C ASP A 10 -3.37 3.07 -9.51
N CYS A 11 -2.69 2.20 -10.27
CA CYS A 11 -2.21 0.92 -9.76
C CYS A 11 -1.14 1.09 -8.67
N VAL A 12 -0.19 2.00 -8.84
CA VAL A 12 0.88 2.23 -7.86
C VAL A 12 0.31 2.80 -6.57
N ASN A 13 -0.59 3.78 -6.65
CA ASN A 13 -1.21 4.38 -5.48
C ASN A 13 -2.17 3.42 -4.76
N ALA A 14 -2.89 2.56 -5.49
CA ALA A 14 -3.73 1.53 -4.89
C ALA A 14 -2.90 0.48 -4.10
N VAL A 15 -1.74 0.08 -4.63
CA VAL A 15 -0.85 -0.87 -3.94
C VAL A 15 -0.08 -0.22 -2.82
N GLY A 16 0.22 1.08 -2.89
CA GLY A 16 1.09 1.81 -1.98
C GLY A 16 2.56 1.38 -2.11
N VAL A 17 3.47 2.22 -1.62
CA VAL A 17 4.91 2.08 -1.86
C VAL A 17 5.68 2.21 -0.55
N ASP A 18 6.52 1.22 -0.21
CA ASP A 18 7.46 1.36 0.90
C ASP A 18 8.61 2.30 0.51
N VAL A 19 8.68 3.44 1.17
CA VAL A 19 9.64 4.51 0.85
C VAL A 19 11.09 4.10 1.10
N ASN A 20 11.32 3.14 2.00
CA ASN A 20 12.65 2.68 2.36
C ASN A 20 13.24 1.68 1.35
N THR A 21 12.41 1.07 0.50
CA THR A 21 12.85 0.03 -0.45
C THR A 21 12.55 0.37 -1.90
N ALA A 22 11.61 1.29 -2.16
CA ALA A 22 11.25 1.69 -3.50
C ALA A 22 12.39 2.35 -4.27
N SER A 23 12.39 2.11 -5.58
CA SER A 23 13.25 2.79 -6.55
C SER A 23 12.69 4.16 -6.91
N ALA A 24 13.53 5.07 -7.39
CA ALA A 24 13.10 6.38 -7.89
C ALA A 24 12.05 6.27 -9.01
N ALA A 25 12.15 5.24 -9.86
CA ALA A 25 11.19 4.99 -10.93
C ALA A 25 9.79 4.65 -10.40
N LEU A 26 9.69 3.85 -9.33
CA LEU A 26 8.42 3.54 -8.68
C LEU A 26 7.86 4.77 -7.94
N LEU A 27 8.71 5.49 -7.21
CA LEU A 27 8.33 6.71 -6.50
C LEU A 27 7.80 7.80 -7.44
N THR A 28 8.32 7.90 -8.66
CA THR A 28 7.83 8.86 -9.67
C THR A 28 6.37 8.63 -10.06
N ARG A 29 5.81 7.44 -9.78
CA ARG A 29 4.41 7.09 -10.06
C ARG A 29 3.48 7.30 -8.87
N VAL A 30 3.99 7.76 -7.73
CA VAL A 30 3.19 8.11 -6.56
C VAL A 30 2.59 9.50 -6.73
N ALA A 31 1.32 9.64 -6.35
CA ALA A 31 0.61 10.92 -6.43
C ALA A 31 1.39 12.05 -5.73
N GLY A 32 1.54 13.19 -6.40
CA GLY A 32 2.25 14.35 -5.87
C GLY A 32 3.78 14.29 -5.95
N LEU A 33 4.38 13.19 -6.43
CA LEU A 33 5.82 13.08 -6.65
C LEU A 33 6.19 13.36 -8.12
N SER A 34 7.32 14.03 -8.31
CA SER A 34 7.96 14.20 -9.63
C SER A 34 9.27 13.40 -9.65
N SER A 35 9.86 13.19 -10.83
CA SER A 35 11.16 12.51 -10.96
C SER A 35 12.24 13.14 -10.08
N THR A 36 12.27 14.47 -10.00
CA THR A 36 13.20 15.20 -9.13
C THR A 36 12.97 14.88 -7.65
N ILE A 37 11.72 14.89 -7.19
CA ILE A 37 11.41 14.62 -5.78
C ILE A 37 11.66 13.14 -5.45
N ALA A 38 11.31 12.23 -6.36
CA ALA A 38 11.57 10.81 -6.23
C ALA A 38 13.07 10.51 -6.06
N GLN A 39 13.92 11.17 -6.86
CA GLN A 39 15.38 11.05 -6.69
C GLN A 39 15.84 11.64 -5.36
N ASN A 40 15.36 12.83 -4.99
CA ASN A 40 15.71 13.44 -3.69
C ASN A 40 15.32 12.56 -2.49
N ILE A 41 14.23 11.78 -2.57
CA ILE A 41 13.85 10.83 -1.52
C ILE A 41 14.89 9.70 -1.40
N VAL A 42 15.33 9.15 -2.53
CA VAL A 42 16.36 8.11 -2.56
C VAL A 42 17.69 8.66 -2.04
N ASP A 43 18.13 9.81 -2.54
CA ASP A 43 19.38 10.45 -2.11
C ASP A 43 19.34 10.76 -0.60
N PHE A 44 18.22 11.29 -0.10
CA PHE A 44 18.05 11.57 1.32
C PHE A 44 18.16 10.29 2.17
N ARG A 45 17.56 9.18 1.72
CA ARG A 45 17.65 7.88 2.42
C ARG A 45 19.08 7.33 2.41
N ASP A 46 19.79 7.49 1.30
CA ASP A 46 21.15 6.99 1.16
C ASP A 46 22.13 7.80 2.02
N GLU A 47 21.89 9.11 2.20
CA GLU A 47 22.71 9.99 3.04
C GLU A 47 22.37 9.93 4.54
N ASN A 48 21.08 9.85 4.89
CA ASN A 48 20.60 9.98 6.28
C ASN A 48 20.17 8.64 6.90
N GLY A 49 20.17 7.58 6.10
CA GLY A 49 19.62 6.28 6.47
C GLY A 49 18.10 6.20 6.29
N ARG A 50 17.53 5.11 6.82
CA ARG A 50 16.11 4.78 6.64
C ARG A 50 15.19 5.83 7.27
N PHE A 51 14.05 6.08 6.63
CA PHE A 51 12.97 6.87 7.23
C PHE A 51 12.30 6.08 8.35
N GLU A 52 12.26 6.64 9.55
CA GLU A 52 11.57 6.04 10.71
C GLU A 52 10.15 6.57 10.94
N ALA A 53 9.80 7.69 10.31
CA ALA A 53 8.50 8.34 10.45
C ALA A 53 8.16 9.16 9.22
N ARG A 54 6.87 9.24 8.85
CA ARG A 54 6.43 10.06 7.69
C ARG A 54 6.77 11.53 7.86
N THR A 55 6.81 12.03 9.09
CA THR A 55 7.20 13.41 9.38
C THR A 55 8.63 13.74 8.93
N THR A 56 9.52 12.75 8.86
CA THR A 56 10.90 12.91 8.37
C THR A 56 10.93 13.23 6.87
N LEU A 57 9.93 12.79 6.09
CA LEU A 57 9.83 13.11 4.66
C LEU A 57 9.76 14.63 4.41
N LYS A 58 9.24 15.41 5.36
CA LYS A 58 9.21 16.88 5.27
C LYS A 58 10.59 17.53 5.21
N LYS A 59 11.66 16.78 5.53
CA LYS A 59 13.05 17.22 5.43
C LYS A 59 13.65 16.99 4.04
N VAL A 60 12.97 16.22 3.18
CA VAL A 60 13.44 15.93 1.82
C VAL A 60 13.45 17.22 1.00
N PRO A 61 14.56 17.54 0.31
CA PRO A 61 14.64 18.73 -0.51
C PRO A 61 13.52 18.80 -1.55
N ARG A 62 12.88 19.97 -1.66
CA ARG A 62 11.79 20.26 -2.60
C ARG A 62 10.48 19.48 -2.37
N LEU A 63 10.37 18.67 -1.31
CA LEU A 63 9.08 18.11 -0.88
C LEU A 63 8.32 19.15 -0.05
N GLY A 64 7.53 19.98 -0.72
CA GLY A 64 6.69 20.99 -0.08
C GLY A 64 5.49 20.40 0.68
N PRO A 65 4.80 21.19 1.52
CA PRO A 65 3.69 20.73 2.34
C PRO A 65 2.54 20.14 1.51
N LYS A 66 2.20 20.76 0.38
CA LYS A 66 1.17 20.25 -0.55
C LYS A 66 1.57 18.94 -1.20
N ALA A 67 2.84 18.79 -1.59
CA ALA A 67 3.33 17.53 -2.17
C ALA A 67 3.32 16.42 -1.11
N PHE A 68 3.71 16.73 0.12
CA PHE A 68 3.64 15.81 1.25
C PHE A 68 2.20 15.34 1.52
N GLU A 69 1.24 16.26 1.57
CA GLU A 69 -0.18 15.94 1.73
C GLU A 69 -0.71 15.02 0.62
N GLN A 70 -0.26 15.20 -0.62
CA GLN A 70 -0.71 14.33 -1.72
C GLN A 70 -0.08 12.94 -1.67
N CYS A 71 1.17 12.82 -1.20
CA CYS A 71 1.91 11.54 -1.26
C CYS A 71 1.89 10.73 0.04
N ALA A 72 1.66 11.36 1.20
CA ALA A 72 1.92 10.72 2.49
C ALA A 72 1.05 9.48 2.75
N GLY A 73 -0.18 9.43 2.22
CA GLY A 73 -1.07 8.27 2.36
C GLY A 73 -0.61 7.05 1.55
N PHE A 74 0.15 7.28 0.48
CA PHE A 74 0.63 6.23 -0.42
C PHE A 74 2.04 5.75 -0.07
N LEU A 75 2.82 6.57 0.64
CA LEU A 75 4.14 6.21 1.13
C LEU A 75 4.05 5.50 2.47
N ARG A 76 4.52 4.25 2.54
CA ARG A 76 4.56 3.43 3.74
C ARG A 76 5.94 3.40 4.34
N ILE A 77 6.01 3.29 5.66
CA ILE A 77 7.23 3.02 6.41
C ILE A 77 6.99 1.77 7.23
N MET A 78 7.56 0.66 6.76
CA MET A 78 7.55 -0.60 7.51
C MET A 78 8.49 -0.49 8.71
N ASP A 79 8.05 -1.01 9.86
CA ASP A 79 8.79 -1.01 11.12
C ASP A 79 9.22 0.39 11.62
N GLY A 80 8.40 1.41 11.32
CA GLY A 80 8.60 2.77 11.78
C GLY A 80 8.26 2.98 13.27
N LYS A 81 8.54 4.19 13.76
CA LYS A 81 8.20 4.61 15.13
C LYS A 81 6.69 4.66 15.37
N ASN A 82 5.94 5.09 14.36
CA ASN A 82 4.49 5.14 14.40
C ASN A 82 3.92 3.95 13.61
N PRO A 83 3.16 3.04 14.25
CA PRO A 83 2.60 1.88 13.56
C PRO A 83 1.61 2.25 12.45
N LEU A 84 1.01 3.45 12.48
CA LEU A 84 0.11 3.92 11.43
C LEU A 84 0.83 4.25 10.11
N ASP A 85 2.14 4.48 10.14
CA ASP A 85 2.92 4.79 8.94
C ASP A 85 3.05 3.56 8.01
N ALA A 86 2.76 2.35 8.50
CA ALA A 86 2.67 1.13 7.68
C ALA A 86 1.30 0.96 6.99
N SER A 87 0.32 1.77 7.33
CA SER A 87 -1.04 1.72 6.79
C SER A 87 -1.31 2.80 5.73
N ALA A 88 -2.43 2.70 5.01
CA ALA A 88 -2.90 3.75 4.11
C ALA A 88 -3.60 4.92 4.85
N VAL A 89 -3.69 4.89 6.19
CA VAL A 89 -4.26 6.00 6.96
C VAL A 89 -3.40 7.23 6.74
N HIS A 90 -4.00 8.30 6.21
CA HIS A 90 -3.29 9.55 5.96
C HIS A 90 -2.91 10.25 7.29
N PRO A 91 -1.74 10.90 7.41
CA PRO A 91 -1.33 11.59 8.65
C PRO A 91 -2.32 12.64 9.17
N GLU A 92 -3.14 13.23 8.29
CA GLU A 92 -4.21 14.16 8.70
C GLU A 92 -5.27 13.48 9.58
N ALA A 93 -5.48 12.18 9.40
CA ALA A 93 -6.49 11.38 10.07
C ALA A 93 -5.95 10.65 11.32
N TYR A 94 -4.67 10.84 11.69
CA TYR A 94 -4.10 10.29 12.93
C TYR A 94 -4.87 10.72 14.19
N PRO A 95 -5.40 11.95 14.30
CA PRO A 95 -6.25 12.34 15.43
C PRO A 95 -7.49 11.44 15.59
N VAL A 96 -8.11 10.98 14.49
CA VAL A 96 -9.27 10.08 14.53
C VAL A 96 -8.89 8.73 15.15
N VAL A 97 -7.77 8.15 14.72
CA VAL A 97 -7.28 6.88 15.29
C VAL A 97 -6.93 7.05 16.77
N LYS A 98 -6.33 8.19 17.13
CA LYS A 98 -6.02 8.53 18.52
C LYS A 98 -7.30 8.64 19.36
N ALA A 99 -8.36 9.26 18.85
CA ALA A 99 -9.64 9.35 19.53
C ALA A 99 -10.29 7.96 19.74
N ILE A 100 -10.18 7.06 18.75
CA ILE A 100 -10.61 5.66 18.90
C ILE A 100 -9.84 4.98 20.02
N ALA A 101 -8.52 5.14 20.06
CA ALA A 101 -7.65 4.56 21.08
C ALA A 101 -8.00 5.09 22.49
N GLU A 102 -8.10 6.41 22.64
CA GLU A 102 -8.40 7.09 23.90
C GLU A 102 -9.79 6.73 24.44
N LYS A 103 -10.84 6.78 23.60
CA LYS A 103 -12.22 6.48 24.01
C LYS A 103 -12.40 5.03 24.49
N ASN A 104 -11.57 4.11 24.00
CA ASN A 104 -11.65 2.69 24.32
C ASN A 104 -10.52 2.21 25.23
N SER A 105 -9.68 3.13 25.73
CA SER A 105 -8.54 2.83 26.61
C SER A 105 -7.61 1.73 26.05
N LYS A 106 -7.36 1.77 24.74
CA LYS A 106 -6.47 0.83 24.04
C LYS A 106 -5.25 1.54 23.48
N ASP A 107 -4.14 0.82 23.37
CA ASP A 107 -2.97 1.28 22.63
C ASP A 107 -3.23 1.19 21.12
N ILE A 108 -2.69 2.13 20.33
CA ILE A 108 -2.83 2.13 18.87
C ILE A 108 -2.30 0.83 18.26
N LYS A 109 -1.18 0.29 18.76
CA LYS A 109 -0.65 -1.01 18.30
C LYS A 109 -1.59 -2.16 18.59
N ALA A 110 -2.35 -2.10 19.67
CA ALA A 110 -3.32 -3.13 20.03
C ALA A 110 -4.63 -3.03 19.23
N LEU A 111 -4.91 -1.88 18.60
CA LEU A 111 -6.05 -1.73 17.70
C LEU A 111 -5.81 -2.38 16.34
N ILE A 112 -4.56 -2.33 15.85
CA ILE A 112 -4.21 -2.80 14.52
C ILE A 112 -4.34 -4.34 14.48
N GLY A 113 -5.20 -4.83 13.61
CA GLY A 113 -5.49 -6.26 13.47
C GLY A 113 -6.49 -6.85 14.47
N ASP A 114 -7.06 -6.05 15.39
CA ASP A 114 -8.12 -6.51 16.30
C ASP A 114 -9.49 -6.49 15.61
N SER A 115 -9.69 -7.43 14.67
CA SER A 115 -10.90 -7.53 13.85
C SER A 115 -12.18 -7.59 14.68
N THR A 116 -12.14 -8.26 15.83
CA THR A 116 -13.29 -8.42 16.73
C THR A 116 -13.74 -7.09 17.31
N PHE A 117 -12.80 -6.29 17.79
CA PHE A 117 -13.08 -4.98 18.34
C PHE A 117 -13.48 -3.98 17.24
N LEU A 118 -12.72 -3.94 16.15
CA LEU A 118 -12.93 -2.97 15.07
C LEU A 118 -14.30 -3.12 14.40
N LYS A 119 -14.80 -4.36 14.24
CA LYS A 119 -16.15 -4.61 13.71
C LYS A 119 -17.28 -4.14 14.64
N GLY A 120 -17.01 -4.01 15.94
CA GLY A 120 -17.97 -3.50 16.92
C GLY A 120 -18.02 -1.98 17.01
N LEU A 121 -17.12 -1.26 16.33
CA LEU A 121 -17.09 0.20 16.34
C LEU A 121 -18.15 0.79 15.42
N HIS A 122 -18.81 1.85 15.88
CA HIS A 122 -19.67 2.67 15.05
C HIS A 122 -18.90 3.89 14.55
N ALA A 123 -18.73 4.01 13.23
CA ALA A 123 -17.95 5.12 12.64
C ALA A 123 -18.50 6.51 13.01
N VAL A 124 -19.81 6.65 13.20
CA VAL A 124 -20.48 7.90 13.61
C VAL A 124 -19.96 8.46 14.95
N ASP A 125 -19.43 7.60 15.81
CA ASP A 125 -18.93 7.98 17.13
C ASP A 125 -17.57 8.69 17.10
N TYR A 126 -16.93 8.72 15.92
CA TYR A 126 -15.57 9.23 15.71
C TYR A 126 -15.49 10.21 14.52
N THR A 127 -16.64 10.68 14.02
CA THR A 127 -16.68 11.74 12.99
C THR A 127 -16.47 13.11 13.60
N ASP A 128 -15.91 14.02 12.83
CA ASP A 128 -15.81 15.44 13.16
C ASP A 128 -16.16 16.33 11.95
N GLU A 129 -15.92 17.63 12.05
CA GLU A 129 -16.18 18.59 10.97
C GLU A 129 -15.35 18.34 9.70
N HIS A 130 -14.23 17.63 9.81
CA HIS A 130 -13.28 17.36 8.72
C HIS A 130 -13.41 15.92 8.18
N PHE A 131 -13.75 14.96 9.04
CA PHE A 131 -13.83 13.54 8.74
C PHE A 131 -15.24 12.99 8.93
N GLY A 132 -15.93 12.78 7.81
CA GLY A 132 -17.27 12.17 7.80
C GLY A 132 -17.24 10.64 7.96
N VAL A 133 -18.44 10.05 8.06
CA VAL A 133 -18.64 8.60 8.22
C VAL A 133 -17.89 7.74 7.19
N PRO A 134 -17.85 8.09 5.88
CA PRO A 134 -17.12 7.28 4.90
C PRO A 134 -15.63 7.17 5.22
N THR A 135 -14.99 8.31 5.52
CA THR A 135 -13.56 8.38 5.85
C THR A 135 -13.23 7.59 7.11
N VAL A 136 -14.03 7.77 8.17
CA VAL A 136 -13.84 7.02 9.43
C VAL A 136 -14.05 5.52 9.22
N THR A 137 -15.03 5.13 8.41
CA THR A 137 -15.26 3.72 8.08
C THR A 137 -14.07 3.10 7.36
N ASP A 138 -13.46 3.83 6.43
CA ASP A 138 -12.27 3.35 5.71
C ASP A 138 -11.05 3.31 6.61
N ILE A 139 -10.88 4.26 7.54
CA ILE A 139 -9.85 4.19 8.59
C ILE A 139 -10.02 2.92 9.45
N ILE A 140 -11.24 2.59 9.87
CA ILE A 140 -11.50 1.38 10.68
C ILE A 140 -11.15 0.11 9.89
N LYS A 141 -11.50 0.04 8.59
CA LYS A 141 -11.11 -1.09 7.74
C LYS A 141 -9.59 -1.18 7.56
N GLU A 142 -8.92 -0.04 7.43
CA GLU A 142 -7.48 0.02 7.26
C GLU A 142 -6.75 -0.42 8.54
N LEU A 143 -7.28 -0.09 9.73
CA LEU A 143 -6.77 -0.61 11.00
C LEU A 143 -6.92 -2.14 11.14
N ASP A 144 -7.95 -2.73 10.53
CA ASP A 144 -8.15 -4.19 10.55
C ASP A 144 -7.07 -4.91 9.74
N LYS A 145 -6.71 -4.38 8.57
CA LYS A 145 -5.67 -4.93 7.70
C LYS A 145 -4.81 -3.81 7.11
N PRO A 146 -3.78 -3.34 7.85
CA PRO A 146 -2.97 -2.20 7.43
C PRO A 146 -2.18 -2.54 6.16
N GLY A 147 -2.22 -1.63 5.19
CA GLY A 147 -1.50 -1.76 3.93
C GLY A 147 -1.95 -2.96 3.11
N ARG A 148 -3.23 -3.36 3.24
CA ARG A 148 -3.78 -4.52 2.52
C ARG A 148 -3.46 -4.42 1.04
N ASP A 149 -2.71 -5.39 0.56
CA ASP A 149 -2.38 -5.49 -0.85
C ASP A 149 -3.67 -5.75 -1.65
N PRO A 150 -4.03 -4.89 -2.62
CA PRO A 150 -5.21 -5.09 -3.46
C PRO A 150 -5.00 -6.19 -4.52
N ARG A 151 -3.77 -6.67 -4.70
CA ARG A 151 -3.45 -7.73 -5.66
C ARG A 151 -4.08 -9.05 -5.19
N PRO A 152 -4.59 -9.88 -6.13
CA PRO A 152 -5.04 -11.22 -5.77
C PRO A 152 -3.86 -12.02 -5.20
N GLU A 153 -4.15 -12.93 -4.27
CA GLU A 153 -3.15 -13.88 -3.81
C GLU A 153 -2.59 -14.65 -5.01
N PHE A 154 -1.26 -14.75 -5.06
CA PHE A 154 -0.60 -15.51 -6.10
C PHE A 154 -0.99 -16.99 -5.95
N LYS A 155 -1.73 -17.51 -6.93
CA LYS A 155 -2.02 -18.95 -7.03
C LYS A 155 -0.98 -19.55 -7.96
N THR A 156 -0.15 -20.44 -7.42
CA THR A 156 0.68 -21.31 -8.25
C THR A 156 -0.23 -22.15 -9.12
N ALA A 157 0.02 -22.17 -10.44
CA ALA A 157 -0.63 -23.12 -11.33
C ALA A 157 -0.44 -24.52 -10.78
N THR A 158 -1.54 -25.21 -10.52
CA THR A 158 -1.49 -26.61 -10.10
C THR A 158 -1.30 -27.45 -11.35
N PHE A 159 -0.17 -28.14 -11.45
CA PHE A 159 -0.03 -29.22 -12.43
C PHE A 159 -1.16 -30.23 -12.18
N ALA A 160 -1.74 -30.77 -13.25
CA ALA A 160 -2.72 -31.84 -13.11
C ALA A 160 -2.11 -32.99 -12.30
N GLU A 161 -2.84 -33.47 -11.28
CA GLU A 161 -2.38 -34.58 -10.44
C GLU A 161 -1.97 -35.77 -11.32
N GLY A 162 -0.73 -36.24 -11.16
CA GLY A 162 -0.16 -37.35 -11.92
C GLY A 162 0.68 -36.95 -13.13
N VAL A 163 0.68 -35.69 -13.57
CA VAL A 163 1.50 -35.22 -14.70
C VAL A 163 2.75 -34.51 -14.18
N ASN A 164 3.86 -35.25 -14.05
CA ASN A 164 5.14 -34.72 -13.57
C ASN A 164 6.24 -34.75 -14.64
N SER A 165 6.01 -35.46 -15.74
CA SER A 165 6.95 -35.65 -16.84
C SER A 165 6.23 -35.67 -18.19
N VAL A 166 6.99 -35.45 -19.27
CA VAL A 166 6.45 -35.50 -20.64
C VAL A 166 5.85 -36.89 -20.97
N ALA A 167 6.31 -37.94 -20.29
CA ALA A 167 5.78 -39.30 -20.47
C ALA A 167 4.37 -39.50 -19.92
N ASP A 168 3.91 -38.61 -19.04
CA ASP A 168 2.59 -38.69 -18.41
C ASP A 168 1.49 -38.00 -19.26
N LEU A 169 1.85 -37.42 -20.41
CA LEU A 169 0.92 -36.71 -21.29
C LEU A 169 0.21 -37.64 -22.26
N GLU A 170 -1.13 -37.59 -22.26
CA GLU A 170 -1.97 -38.29 -23.24
C GLU A 170 -2.71 -37.31 -24.16
N PRO A 171 -2.87 -37.63 -25.46
CA PRO A 171 -3.67 -36.82 -26.37
C PRO A 171 -5.10 -36.62 -25.85
N GLY A 172 -5.54 -35.37 -25.77
CA GLY A 172 -6.89 -34.99 -25.30
C GLY A 172 -6.94 -34.50 -23.85
N MET A 173 -5.83 -34.54 -23.11
CA MET A 173 -5.75 -33.93 -21.79
C MET A 173 -6.00 -32.41 -21.85
N ILE A 174 -6.84 -31.91 -20.95
CA ILE A 174 -7.05 -30.48 -20.71
C ILE A 174 -6.21 -30.11 -19.48
N LEU A 175 -5.18 -29.29 -19.67
CA LEU A 175 -4.21 -28.93 -18.64
C LEU A 175 -4.17 -27.42 -18.44
N GLU A 176 -3.89 -26.98 -17.22
CA GLU A 176 -3.58 -25.59 -16.91
C GLU A 176 -2.10 -25.32 -17.24
N GLY A 177 -1.84 -24.29 -18.06
CA GLY A 177 -0.49 -23.93 -18.49
C GLY A 177 -0.26 -22.43 -18.45
N VAL A 178 1.01 -22.03 -18.31
CA VAL A 178 1.42 -20.61 -18.34
C VAL A 178 2.19 -20.36 -19.63
N VAL A 179 1.76 -19.38 -20.43
CA VAL A 179 2.45 -18.96 -21.65
C VAL A 179 3.78 -18.32 -21.27
N SER A 180 4.90 -18.93 -21.69
CA SER A 180 6.24 -18.42 -21.40
C SER A 180 6.77 -17.45 -22.45
N ASN A 181 6.32 -17.56 -23.70
CA ASN A 181 6.78 -16.70 -24.80
C ASN A 181 5.72 -16.64 -25.91
N VAL A 182 5.56 -15.49 -26.58
CA VAL A 182 4.59 -15.31 -27.68
C VAL A 182 5.35 -14.95 -28.96
N ALA A 183 5.04 -15.64 -30.06
CA ALA A 183 5.62 -15.42 -31.38
C ALA A 183 4.53 -15.21 -32.44
N ASN A 184 4.94 -14.77 -33.64
CA ASN A 184 4.02 -14.43 -34.74
C ASN A 184 3.18 -15.61 -35.26
N PHE A 185 3.48 -16.83 -34.82
CA PHE A 185 2.81 -18.06 -35.24
C PHE A 185 2.19 -18.85 -34.07
N GLY A 186 2.25 -18.33 -32.84
CA GLY A 186 1.65 -19.02 -31.69
C GLY A 186 2.16 -18.57 -30.33
N ALA A 187 1.60 -19.21 -29.31
CA ALA A 187 1.92 -19.09 -27.89
C ALA A 187 1.69 -20.44 -27.20
#